data_AF-A0A5J6GI40-F1
#
_entry.id   AF-A0A5J6GI40-F1
#
_cell.length_a   1.000
_cell.length_b   1.000
_cell.length_c   1.000
_cell.angle_alpha   90.00
_cell.angle_beta   90.00
_cell.angle_gamma   90.00
#
_symmetry.space_group_name_H-M   'P 1'
#
loop_
_entity.id
_entity.type
_entity.pdbx_description
1 polymer ?
#
loop_
_entity_poly.entity_id
_entity_poly.type
_entity_poly.pdbx_seq_one_letter_code
_entity_poly.pdbx_strand_id
1 'polypeptide(L)'
;MSPRRLFRWDPFTTAQDPTVEPEYAALCVSGDEKACGAYSGVMGGALTVDDWMRQHLRDTGHRHFRRTFTDFAELFESRQANQFEAAQSGRAQS
;
A
#
# COMPACT_ATOMS: atom_id res chain seq x y z
N MET A 1 5.75 50.68 -5.42
CA MET A 1 5.80 49.40 -6.16
C MET A 1 5.74 48.27 -5.14
N SER A 2 4.68 47.45 -5.17
CA SER A 2 4.54 46.30 -4.26
C SER A 2 5.48 45.17 -4.70
N PRO A 3 6.20 44.48 -3.81
CA PRO A 3 7.09 43.40 -4.21
C PRO A 3 6.30 42.29 -4.91
N ARG A 4 6.75 41.90 -6.10
CA ARG A 4 6.20 40.74 -6.82
C ARG A 4 6.54 39.48 -6.02
N ARG A 5 5.53 38.81 -5.48
CA ARG A 5 5.69 37.45 -4.93
C ARG A 5 5.92 36.48 -6.09
N LEU A 6 6.95 35.67 -5.97
CA LEU A 6 7.21 34.51 -6.81
C LEU A 6 6.84 33.27 -6.01
N PHE A 7 5.91 32.47 -6.52
CA PHE A 7 5.63 31.15 -5.99
C PHE A 7 6.51 30.15 -6.73
N ARG A 8 7.32 29.39 -5.99
CA ARG A 8 8.13 28.30 -6.55
C ARG A 8 7.41 27.00 -6.27
N TRP A 9 7.11 26.26 -7.33
CA TRP A 9 6.72 24.86 -7.21
C TRP A 9 7.96 24.06 -6.78
N ASP A 10 7.87 23.36 -5.64
CA ASP A 10 8.84 22.34 -5.28
C ASP A 10 8.22 20.97 -5.55
N PRO A 11 8.85 20.13 -6.38
CA PRO A 11 8.36 18.78 -6.58
C PRO A 11 8.62 17.95 -5.31
N PHE A 12 7.58 17.22 -4.89
CA PHE A 12 7.65 16.18 -3.87
C PHE A 12 7.38 14.85 -4.54
N THR A 13 7.95 13.78 -3.99
CA THR A 13 7.70 12.40 -4.41
C THR A 13 7.57 11.50 -3.18
N THR A 14 7.05 10.29 -3.39
CA THR A 14 6.86 9.28 -2.34
C THR A 14 7.68 8.03 -2.63
N ALA A 15 8.17 7.36 -1.60
CA ALA A 15 8.56 5.95 -1.68
C ALA A 15 7.95 5.17 -0.51
N GLN A 16 7.87 3.86 -0.70
CA GLN A 16 7.46 2.96 0.37
C GLN A 16 8.46 3.06 1.54
N ASP A 17 7.93 3.17 2.74
CA ASP A 17 8.67 3.15 3.99
C ASP A 17 9.20 1.72 4.22
N PRO A 18 10.54 1.51 4.21
CA PRO A 18 11.11 0.18 4.38
C PRO A 18 11.12 -0.29 5.85
N THR A 19 10.70 0.56 6.79
CA THR A 19 10.71 0.27 8.23
C THR A 19 9.38 -0.30 8.73
N VAL A 20 8.34 -0.26 7.89
CA VAL A 20 6.99 -0.72 8.24
C VAL A 20 6.52 -1.77 7.24
N GLU A 21 6.11 -2.92 7.77
CA GLU A 21 5.54 -4.01 6.96
C GLU A 21 4.17 -3.60 6.39
N PRO A 22 3.86 -3.98 5.14
CA PRO A 22 2.54 -3.73 4.58
C PRO A 22 1.43 -4.54 5.25
N GLU A 23 0.24 -3.96 5.19
CA GLU A 23 -0.98 -4.55 5.70
C GLU A 23 -1.84 -5.12 4.57
N TYR A 24 -2.40 -6.30 4.79
CA TYR A 24 -3.27 -7.00 3.84
C TYR A 24 -4.59 -7.36 4.49
N ALA A 25 -5.68 -7.25 3.74
CA ALA A 25 -6.97 -7.74 4.18
C ALA A 25 -7.86 -8.17 3.02
N ALA A 26 -8.89 -8.96 3.30
CA ALA A 26 -9.97 -9.29 2.39
C ALA A 26 -11.34 -9.10 3.03
N LEU A 27 -12.29 -8.65 2.21
CA LEU A 27 -13.70 -8.55 2.52
C LEU A 27 -14.47 -9.42 1.51
N CYS A 28 -15.30 -10.34 2.00
CA CYS A 28 -16.21 -11.08 1.15
C CYS A 28 -17.32 -10.14 0.64
N VAL A 29 -17.37 -9.96 -0.68
CA VAL A 29 -18.38 -9.12 -1.36
C VAL A 29 -19.40 -9.97 -2.11
N SER A 30 -19.36 -11.28 -1.95
CA SER A 30 -20.34 -12.21 -2.50
C SER A 30 -21.69 -12.06 -1.78
N GLY A 31 -22.77 -12.40 -2.47
CA GLY A 31 -24.15 -12.29 -1.97
C GLY A 31 -25.00 -11.55 -3.01
N ASP A 32 -26.22 -12.02 -3.24
CA ASP A 32 -27.06 -11.55 -4.35
C ASP A 32 -27.77 -10.23 -3.97
N GLU A 33 -28.48 -10.22 -2.84
CA GLU A 33 -29.17 -9.01 -2.34
C GLU A 33 -28.36 -8.23 -1.31
N LYS A 34 -27.55 -8.92 -0.50
CA LYS A 34 -26.67 -8.33 0.51
C LYS A 34 -25.33 -9.01 0.46
N ALA A 35 -24.27 -8.20 0.47
CA ALA A 35 -22.92 -8.73 0.60
C ALA A 35 -22.77 -9.46 1.94
N CYS A 36 -22.12 -10.62 1.89
CA CYS A 36 -21.75 -11.43 3.04
C CYS A 36 -21.01 -10.60 4.09
N GLY A 37 -20.08 -9.74 3.65
CA GLY A 37 -19.41 -8.77 4.52
C GLY A 37 -18.41 -9.38 5.51
N ALA A 38 -18.16 -10.69 5.45
CA ALA A 38 -17.13 -11.33 6.26
C ALA A 38 -15.77 -10.69 5.96
N TYR A 39 -15.07 -10.27 7.01
CA TYR A 39 -13.79 -9.57 6.92
C TYR A 39 -12.69 -10.42 7.55
N SER A 40 -11.54 -10.50 6.89
CA SER A 40 -10.38 -11.25 7.39
C SER A 40 -9.74 -10.61 8.62
N GLY A 41 -9.92 -9.30 8.84
CA GLY A 41 -9.00 -8.54 9.67
C GLY A 41 -7.78 -8.09 8.86
N VAL A 42 -6.98 -7.20 9.44
CA VAL A 42 -5.66 -6.84 8.93
C VAL A 42 -4.68 -7.97 9.23
N MET A 43 -3.91 -8.38 8.22
CA MET A 43 -2.93 -9.46 8.25
C MET A 43 -1.61 -8.98 7.65
N GLY A 44 -0.48 -9.45 8.18
CA GLY A 44 0.86 -9.05 7.70
C GLY A 44 1.33 -9.78 6.42
N GLY A 45 0.43 -10.40 5.65
CA GLY A 45 0.86 -11.14 4.46
C GLY A 45 -0.27 -11.52 3.50
N ALA A 46 0.01 -11.38 2.21
CA ALA A 46 -0.92 -11.75 1.13
C ALA A 46 -1.32 -13.25 1.19
N LEU A 47 -0.38 -14.14 1.52
CA LEU A 47 -0.65 -15.58 1.61
C LEU A 47 -1.65 -15.91 2.71
N THR A 48 -1.54 -15.24 3.87
CA THR A 48 -2.48 -15.42 4.98
C THR A 48 -3.89 -14.97 4.61
N VAL A 49 -4.01 -13.87 3.86
CA VAL A 49 -5.30 -13.42 3.32
C VAL A 49 -5.87 -14.41 2.31
N ASP A 50 -5.04 -14.97 1.44
CA ASP A 50 -5.46 -16.00 0.49
C ASP A 50 -5.94 -17.28 1.19
N ASP A 51 -5.28 -17.70 2.27
CA ASP A 51 -5.70 -18.85 3.06
C ASP A 51 -7.05 -18.61 3.74
N TRP A 52 -7.28 -17.41 4.26
CA TRP A 52 -8.59 -17.01 4.78
C TRP A 52 -9.67 -17.06 3.69
N MET A 53 -9.41 -16.53 2.48
CA MET A 53 -10.37 -16.58 1.38
C MET A 53 -10.65 -18.03 0.94
N ARG A 54 -9.63 -18.89 0.89
CA ARG A 54 -9.78 -20.32 0.58
C ARG A 54 -10.64 -21.02 1.62
N GLN A 55 -10.44 -20.73 2.90
CA GLN A 55 -11.27 -21.28 3.97
C GLN A 55 -12.71 -20.79 3.85
N HIS A 56 -12.92 -19.48 3.68
CA HIS A 56 -14.25 -18.90 3.53
C HIS A 56 -14.99 -19.46 2.32
N LEU A 57 -14.30 -19.68 1.20
CA LEU A 57 -14.85 -20.34 0.01
C LEU A 57 -15.29 -21.78 0.31
N ARG A 58 -14.50 -22.56 1.07
CA ARG A 58 -14.88 -23.92 1.47
C ARG A 58 -16.13 -23.93 2.34
N ASP A 59 -16.24 -22.96 3.23
CA ASP A 59 -17.32 -22.92 4.23
C ASP A 59 -18.63 -22.37 3.66
N THR A 60 -18.56 -21.44 2.71
CA THR A 60 -19.75 -20.70 2.23
C THR A 60 -20.01 -20.83 0.72
N GLY A 61 -19.03 -21.30 -0.06
CA GLY A 61 -19.10 -21.30 -1.52
C GLY A 61 -18.88 -19.93 -2.17
N HIS A 62 -18.66 -18.88 -1.39
CA HIS A 62 -18.44 -17.52 -1.90
C HIS A 62 -17.09 -17.36 -2.61
N ARG A 63 -17.11 -16.76 -3.81
CA ARG A 63 -15.95 -16.65 -4.72
C ARG A 63 -15.46 -15.21 -4.97
N HIS A 64 -16.27 -14.21 -4.62
CA HIS A 64 -15.95 -12.81 -4.88
C HIS A 64 -15.51 -12.11 -3.59
N PHE A 65 -14.30 -11.54 -3.63
CA PHE A 65 -13.66 -10.87 -2.51
C PHE A 65 -13.05 -9.53 -2.99
N ARG A 66 -13.16 -8.49 -2.16
CA ARG A 66 -12.36 -7.27 -2.29
C ARG A 66 -11.13 -7.42 -1.43
N ARG A 67 -9.93 -7.21 -1.99
CA ARG A 67 -8.68 -7.18 -1.23
C ARG A 67 -8.22 -5.75 -1.02
N THR A 68 -7.62 -5.51 0.14
CA THR A 68 -6.93 -4.26 0.47
C THR A 68 -5.47 -4.58 0.71
N PHE A 69 -4.60 -3.79 0.08
CA PHE A 69 -3.17 -3.72 0.35
C PHE A 69 -2.89 -2.29 0.80
N THR A 70 -2.22 -2.15 1.93
CA THR A 70 -1.87 -0.86 2.51
C THR A 70 -0.39 -0.87 2.81
N ASP A 71 0.37 -0.14 2.00
CA ASP A 71 1.75 0.20 2.32
C ASP A 71 1.81 1.55 3.03
N PHE A 72 2.96 1.80 3.65
CA PHE A 72 3.27 3.07 4.29
C PHE A 72 4.28 3.77 3.41
N ALA A 73 4.11 5.09 3.22
CA ALA A 73 4.95 5.86 2.33
C ALA A 73 5.61 7.02 3.08
N GLU A 74 6.90 7.22 2.82
CA GLU A 74 7.62 8.43 3.17
C GLU A 74 7.47 9.44 2.02
N LEU A 75 7.17 10.70 2.36
CA LEU A 75 7.08 11.81 1.42
C LEU A 75 8.34 12.67 1.54
N PHE A 76 9.00 12.92 0.43
CA PHE A 76 10.23 13.71 0.41
C PHE A 76 10.27 14.68 -0.77
N GLU A 77 10.98 15.79 -0.58
CA GLU A 77 11.28 16.71 -1.67
C GLU A 77 12.08 15.96 -2.74
N SER A 78 11.74 16.13 -4.02
CA SER A 78 12.39 15.37 -5.09
C SER A 78 13.89 15.66 -5.21
N ARG A 79 14.39 16.79 -4.66
CA ARG A 79 15.83 17.05 -4.53
C ARG A 79 16.54 16.13 -3.54
N GLN A 80 15.84 15.66 -2.51
CA GLN A 80 16.37 14.71 -1.54
C GLN A 80 16.32 13.28 -2.10
N ALA A 81 15.29 12.93 -2.88
CA ALA A 81 15.17 11.64 -3.57
C ALA A 81 16.42 11.27 -4.39
N ASN A 82 16.93 12.20 -5.19
CA ASN A 82 18.12 12.00 -6.04
C ASN A 82 19.40 11.67 -5.22
N GLN A 83 19.46 12.06 -3.95
CA GLN A 83 20.60 11.76 -3.08
C GLN A 83 20.49 10.35 -2.47
N PHE A 84 19.26 9.86 -2.24
CA PHE A 84 19.02 8.49 -1.77
C PHE A 84 19.34 7.44 -2.84
N GLU A 85 18.95 7.67 -4.10
CA GLU A 85 19.26 6.74 -5.21
C GLU A 85 20.78 6.67 -5.50
N ALA A 86 21.49 7.80 -5.42
CA ALA A 86 22.94 7.86 -5.56
C ALA A 86 23.68 7.12 -4.42
N ALA A 87 23.13 7.14 -3.20
CA ALA A 87 23.69 6.43 -2.05
C ALA A 87 23.49 4.91 -2.11
N GLN A 88 22.38 4.43 -2.70
CA GLN A 88 22.11 3.00 -2.88
C GLN A 88 22.94 2.38 -4.02
N SER A 89 23.15 3.12 -5.10
CA SER A 89 23.97 2.66 -6.25
C SER A 89 25.48 2.59 -5.96
N GLY A 90 25.96 3.33 -4.94
CA GLY A 90 27.34 3.21 -4.43
C GLY A 90 27.62 1.99 -3.55
N ARG A 91 26.58 1.31 -3.00
CA ARG A 91 26.73 0.10 -2.18
C ARG A 91 26.73 -1.20 -2.98
N ALA A 92 26.32 -1.18 -4.25
CA ALA A 92 26.26 -2.37 -5.11
C ALA A 92 27.59 -2.69 -5.83
N GLN A 93 28.68 -1.94 -5.57
CA GLN A 93 29.99 -2.12 -6.22
C GLN A 93 31.15 -2.39 -5.25
N SER A 94 30.85 -2.81 -4.01
CA SER A 94 31.86 -3.18 -3.00
C SER A 94 31.70 -4.62 -2.53
#